data_AF-A0A8H4VBT0-F1
#
_entry.id   AF-A0A8H4VBT0-F1
#
_cell.length_a   1.000
_cell.length_b   1.000
_cell.length_c   1.000
_cell.angle_alpha   90.00
_cell.angle_beta   90.00
_cell.angle_gamma   90.00
#
_symmetry.space_group_name_H-M   'P 1'
#
loop_
_entity.id
_entity.type
_entity.pdbx_description
1 polymer ?
#
loop_
_entity_poly.entity_id
_entity_poly.type
_entity_poly.pdbx_seq_one_letter_code
_entity_poly.pdbx_strand_id
1 'polypeptide(L)'
;MAQETGSETEAASLDDVFCAEASHPSDVRRLQTEHAAAGYREAISTAKQTTIQAGFDDGFRLGAALGLRAGRILGLLEGICEAVPDEVEAEKLLATAREELSVSSLLSSSYWAPDGERKFQTGSDGDNFANSHPLIDKWNSLVDRQLARWAIDEAVLGGEPGRSLADEAIISSSAPLGPSQPLEW
;
A
#
# COMPACT_ATOMS: atom_id res chain seq x y z
N MET A 1 -2.87 -77.18 48.95
CA MET A 1 -3.15 -77.20 47.50
C MET A 1 -2.86 -75.79 47.01
N ALA A 2 -1.83 -75.67 46.18
CA ALA A 2 -1.33 -74.42 45.63
C ALA A 2 -2.22 -73.91 44.50
N GLN A 3 -2.24 -72.59 44.28
CA GLN A 3 -2.28 -71.85 43.00
C GLN A 3 -2.47 -70.36 43.35
N GLU A 4 -1.42 -69.54 43.19
CA GLU A 4 -1.02 -68.74 42.00
C GLU A 4 -1.45 -67.28 42.26
N THR A 5 -0.54 -66.34 42.56
CA THR A 5 0.29 -65.56 41.60
C THR A 5 -0.56 -65.01 40.45
N GLY A 6 -0.59 -63.74 40.12
CA GLY A 6 0.25 -62.61 40.43
C GLY A 6 -0.25 -61.45 39.57
N SER A 7 0.18 -60.25 39.94
CA SER A 7 0.07 -59.02 39.17
C SER A 7 0.34 -59.22 37.68
N GLU A 8 -0.64 -58.96 36.81
CA GLU A 8 -0.41 -58.59 35.42
C GLU A 8 -0.98 -57.19 35.20
N THR A 9 -0.14 -56.21 35.50
CA THR A 9 -0.17 -54.90 34.88
C THR A 9 -0.23 -55.07 33.37
N GLU A 10 -1.35 -54.68 32.79
CA GLU A 10 -1.57 -54.46 31.37
C GLU A 10 -0.54 -53.44 30.87
N ALA A 11 0.60 -53.95 30.43
CA ALA A 11 1.60 -53.19 29.71
C ALA A 11 1.01 -52.88 28.33
N ALA A 12 0.23 -51.81 28.25
CA ALA A 12 0.00 -51.10 27.00
C ALA A 12 1.38 -50.85 26.37
N SER A 13 1.68 -51.60 25.32
CA SER A 13 2.97 -51.53 24.64
C SER A 13 3.15 -50.11 24.12
N LEU A 14 4.11 -49.39 24.70
CA LEU A 14 4.55 -48.06 24.28
C LEU A 14 5.03 -48.00 22.82
N ASP A 15 5.14 -49.13 22.13
CA ASP A 15 5.46 -49.22 20.70
C ASP A 15 4.30 -48.83 19.77
N ASP A 16 3.03 -48.88 20.22
CA ASP A 16 1.88 -48.48 19.38
C ASP A 16 1.67 -46.96 19.32
N VAL A 17 2.40 -46.18 20.13
CA VAL A 17 2.34 -44.71 20.10
C VAL A 17 3.28 -44.15 19.02
N PHE A 18 4.28 -44.91 18.58
CA PHE A 18 5.31 -44.42 17.66
C PHE A 18 5.62 -45.32 16.45
N CYS A 19 4.99 -46.50 16.30
CA CYS A 19 5.20 -47.34 15.13
C CYS A 19 4.08 -47.24 14.09
N ALA A 20 4.45 -46.55 13.00
CA ALA A 20 4.11 -46.91 11.63
C ALA A 20 2.86 -46.28 10.98
N GLU A 21 2.87 -44.96 10.80
CA GLU A 21 2.83 -44.49 9.40
C GLU A 21 4.19 -44.84 8.76
N ALA A 22 4.45 -46.14 8.56
CA ALA A 22 5.53 -46.58 7.71
C ALA A 22 5.10 -46.17 6.31
N SER A 23 5.49 -44.96 5.90
CA SER A 23 5.30 -44.44 4.55
C SER A 23 5.83 -45.51 3.62
N HIS A 24 4.92 -46.28 3.03
CA HIS A 24 5.32 -47.34 2.12
C HIS A 24 6.10 -46.65 0.98
N PRO A 25 7.09 -47.28 0.36
CA PRO A 25 7.84 -46.66 -0.74
C PRO A 25 6.93 -46.15 -1.89
N SER A 26 5.68 -46.62 -1.96
CA SER A 26 4.59 -46.07 -2.79
C SER A 26 4.05 -44.71 -2.34
N ASP A 27 3.95 -44.45 -1.04
CA ASP A 27 3.40 -43.22 -0.46
C ASP A 27 4.36 -42.05 -0.61
N VAL A 28 5.67 -42.29 -0.59
CA VAL A 28 6.68 -41.25 -0.85
C VAL A 28 6.45 -40.59 -2.21
N ARG A 29 6.13 -41.37 -3.25
CA ARG A 29 5.86 -40.83 -4.60
C ARG A 29 4.53 -40.07 -4.66
N ARG A 30 3.51 -40.56 -3.92
CA ARG A 30 2.22 -39.87 -3.81
C ARG A 30 2.39 -38.52 -3.11
N LEU A 31 3.06 -38.51 -1.95
CA LEU A 31 3.37 -37.31 -1.18
C LEU A 31 4.20 -36.31 -1.97
N GLN A 32 5.23 -36.76 -2.70
CA GLN A 32 5.99 -35.89 -3.60
C GLN A 32 5.11 -35.25 -4.67
N THR A 33 4.16 -36.00 -5.23
CA THR A 33 3.22 -35.47 -6.24
C THR A 33 2.28 -34.44 -5.62
N GLU A 34 1.77 -34.71 -4.41
CA GLU A 34 0.91 -33.80 -3.65
C GLU A 34 1.65 -32.51 -3.27
N HIS A 35 2.88 -32.61 -2.77
CA HIS A 35 3.72 -31.47 -2.41
C HIS A 35 4.13 -30.66 -3.64
N ALA A 36 4.51 -31.30 -4.75
CA ALA A 36 4.83 -30.62 -5.99
C ALA A 36 3.60 -29.88 -6.54
N ALA A 37 2.42 -30.49 -6.49
CA ALA A 37 1.18 -29.87 -6.92
C ALA A 37 0.77 -28.71 -6.00
N ALA A 38 0.90 -28.86 -4.68
CA ALA A 38 0.64 -27.82 -3.70
C ALA A 38 1.61 -26.64 -3.87
N GLY A 39 2.92 -26.91 -3.96
CA GLY A 39 3.95 -25.90 -4.16
C GLY A 39 3.83 -25.17 -5.49
N TYR A 40 3.43 -25.85 -6.57
CA TYR A 40 3.15 -25.19 -7.86
C TYR A 40 1.96 -24.23 -7.76
N ARG A 41 0.88 -24.64 -7.09
CA ARG A 41 -0.29 -23.78 -6.87
C ARG A 41 0.06 -22.57 -6.00
N GLU A 42 0.81 -22.79 -4.92
CA GLU A 42 1.29 -21.74 -4.03
C GLU A 42 2.21 -20.76 -4.77
N ALA A 43 3.17 -21.26 -5.54
CA ALA A 43 4.08 -20.43 -6.33
C ALA A 43 3.34 -19.53 -7.33
N ILE A 44 2.31 -20.05 -8.01
CA ILE A 44 1.46 -19.23 -8.91
C ILE A 44 0.69 -18.18 -8.12
N SER A 45 0.13 -18.55 -6.97
CA SER A 45 -0.63 -17.63 -6.12
C SER A 45 0.26 -16.47 -5.65
N THR A 46 1.43 -16.80 -5.10
CA THR A 46 2.42 -15.83 -4.62
C THR A 46 2.96 -14.95 -5.74
N ALA A 47 3.25 -15.52 -6.92
CA ALA A 47 3.69 -14.75 -8.07
C ALA A 47 2.63 -13.73 -8.53
N LYS A 48 1.36 -14.14 -8.60
CA LYS A 48 0.25 -13.24 -8.95
C LYS A 48 0.09 -12.11 -7.92
N GLN A 49 0.12 -12.45 -6.64
CA GLN A 49 0.00 -11.47 -5.56
C GLN A 49 1.13 -10.43 -5.59
N THR A 50 2.37 -10.89 -5.79
CA THR A 50 3.55 -10.04 -5.79
C THR A 50 3.51 -9.02 -6.94
N THR A 51 3.14 -9.47 -8.15
CA THR A 51 3.05 -8.57 -9.31
C THR A 51 1.92 -7.54 -9.16
N ILE A 52 0.76 -7.94 -8.63
CA ILE A 52 -0.38 -7.03 -8.43
C ILE A 52 -0.04 -5.97 -7.38
N GLN A 53 0.60 -6.37 -6.27
CA GLN A 53 0.95 -5.44 -5.21
C GLN A 53 1.98 -4.42 -5.67
N ALA A 54 3.02 -4.85 -6.39
CA ALA A 54 4.02 -3.94 -6.93
C ALA A 54 3.40 -2.87 -7.84
N GLY A 55 2.48 -3.27 -8.72
CA GLY A 55 1.75 -2.32 -9.57
C GLY A 55 0.85 -1.37 -8.79
N PHE A 56 0.19 -1.85 -7.73
CA PHE A 56 -0.61 -1.01 -6.84
C PHE A 56 0.26 0.01 -6.09
N ASP A 57 1.38 -0.40 -5.52
CA ASP A 57 2.25 0.46 -4.73
C ASP A 57 2.82 1.61 -5.59
N ASP A 58 3.21 1.30 -6.83
CA ASP A 58 3.67 2.30 -7.79
C ASP A 58 2.56 3.29 -8.17
N GLY A 59 1.36 2.78 -8.46
CA GLY A 59 0.19 3.61 -8.77
C GLY A 59 -0.26 4.45 -7.57
N PHE A 60 -0.23 3.90 -6.36
CA PHE A 60 -0.62 4.57 -5.13
C PHE A 60 0.32 5.73 -4.81
N ARG A 61 1.64 5.50 -4.82
CA ARG A 61 2.64 6.56 -4.61
C ARG A 61 2.44 7.72 -5.59
N LEU A 62 2.17 7.38 -6.85
CA LEU A 62 1.93 8.36 -7.90
C LEU A 62 0.64 9.16 -7.66
N GLY A 63 -0.46 8.46 -7.41
CA GLY A 63 -1.76 9.07 -7.15
C GLY A 63 -1.75 9.92 -5.89
N ALA A 64 -1.06 9.48 -4.83
CA ALA A 64 -0.90 10.22 -3.59
C ALA A 64 -0.13 11.53 -3.82
N ALA A 65 0.98 11.49 -4.56
CA ALA A 65 1.75 12.68 -4.88
C ALA A 65 0.92 13.69 -5.70
N LEU A 66 0.18 13.22 -6.70
CA LEU A 66 -0.65 14.08 -7.55
C LEU A 66 -1.85 14.66 -6.79
N GLY A 67 -2.54 13.81 -6.02
CA GLY A 67 -3.67 14.20 -5.18
C GLY A 67 -3.29 15.19 -4.09
N LEU A 68 -2.13 15.03 -3.47
CA LEU A 68 -1.61 15.99 -2.49
C LEU A 68 -1.38 17.38 -3.12
N ARG A 69 -0.81 17.43 -4.33
CA ARG A 69 -0.58 18.71 -5.03
C ARG A 69 -1.89 19.35 -5.46
N ALA A 70 -2.80 18.60 -6.07
CA ALA A 70 -4.11 19.10 -6.47
C ALA A 70 -4.92 19.61 -5.26
N GLY A 71 -4.92 18.84 -4.16
CA GLY A 71 -5.60 19.21 -2.92
C GLY A 71 -5.04 20.48 -2.29
N ARG A 72 -3.71 20.65 -2.28
CA ARG A 72 -3.07 21.90 -1.79
C ARG A 72 -3.52 23.10 -2.62
N ILE A 73 -3.48 23.00 -3.95
CA ILE A 73 -3.89 24.10 -4.84
C ILE A 73 -5.36 24.48 -4.58
N LEU A 74 -6.25 23.49 -4.53
CA LEU A 74 -7.67 23.73 -4.27
C LEU A 74 -7.90 24.34 -2.89
N GLY A 75 -7.23 23.82 -1.86
CA GLY A 75 -7.34 24.35 -0.49
C GLY A 75 -6.84 25.78 -0.36
N LEU A 76 -5.77 26.15 -1.06
CA LEU A 76 -5.27 27.53 -1.08
C LEU A 76 -6.26 28.47 -1.77
N LEU A 77 -6.81 28.08 -2.93
CA LEU A 77 -7.82 28.87 -3.64
C LEU A 77 -9.12 29.00 -2.82
N GLU A 78 -9.56 27.94 -2.16
CA GLU A 78 -10.70 27.95 -1.24
C GLU A 78 -10.45 28.90 -0.06
N GLY A 79 -9.26 28.85 0.54
CA GLY A 79 -8.89 29.77 1.62
C GLY A 79 -8.87 31.24 1.19
N ILE A 80 -8.44 31.52 -0.05
CA ILE A 80 -8.46 32.88 -0.61
C ILE A 80 -9.90 33.35 -0.84
N CYS A 81 -10.77 32.52 -1.41
CA CYS A 81 -12.19 32.86 -1.61
C CYS A 81 -12.90 33.14 -0.29
N GLU A 82 -12.65 32.34 0.75
CA GLU A 82 -13.24 32.54 2.07
C GLU A 82 -12.71 33.81 2.75
N ALA A 83 -11.42 34.12 2.58
CA ALA A 83 -10.80 35.32 3.13
C ALA A 83 -11.23 36.61 2.42
N VAL A 84 -11.62 36.52 1.13
CA VAL A 84 -12.00 37.67 0.29
C VAL A 84 -13.36 37.42 -0.39
N PRO A 85 -14.48 37.53 0.35
CA PRO A 85 -15.80 37.09 -0.10
C PRO A 85 -16.43 37.92 -1.24
N ASP A 86 -15.87 39.07 -1.60
CA ASP A 86 -16.36 39.92 -2.70
C ASP A 86 -15.58 39.74 -4.03
N GLU A 87 -14.58 38.86 -4.05
CA GLU A 87 -13.74 38.64 -5.22
C GLU A 87 -14.32 37.55 -6.15
N VAL A 88 -15.25 37.96 -7.02
CA VAL A 88 -15.88 37.08 -8.04
C VAL A 88 -14.85 36.38 -8.94
N GLU A 89 -13.66 36.97 -9.11
CA GLU A 89 -12.58 36.36 -9.90
C GLU A 89 -11.94 35.16 -9.19
N ALA A 90 -11.83 35.19 -7.86
CA ALA A 90 -11.32 34.06 -7.09
C ALA A 90 -12.27 32.87 -7.17
N GLU A 91 -13.59 33.10 -7.06
CA GLU A 91 -14.60 32.05 -7.18
C GLU A 91 -14.58 31.39 -8.57
N LYS A 92 -14.42 32.18 -9.64
CA LYS A 92 -14.27 31.66 -11.00
C LYS A 92 -13.00 30.83 -11.17
N LEU A 93 -11.88 31.29 -10.62
CA LEU A 93 -10.61 30.57 -10.66
C LEU A 93 -10.74 29.22 -9.94
N LEU A 94 -11.39 29.20 -8.78
CA LEU A 94 -11.66 27.98 -8.01
C LEU A 94 -12.56 27.02 -8.78
N ALA A 95 -13.66 27.50 -9.38
CA ALA A 95 -14.54 26.67 -10.18
C ALA A 95 -13.81 26.03 -11.37
N THR A 96 -12.96 26.82 -12.05
CA THR A 96 -12.15 26.33 -13.17
C THR A 96 -11.08 25.34 -12.70
N ALA A 97 -10.46 25.58 -11.54
CA ALA A 97 -9.48 24.68 -10.94
C ALA A 97 -10.09 23.33 -10.59
N ARG A 98 -11.32 23.29 -10.04
CA ARG A 98 -12.01 22.03 -9.71
C ARG A 98 -12.31 21.18 -10.95
N GLU A 99 -12.67 21.81 -12.06
CA GLU A 99 -12.91 21.10 -13.32
C GLU A 99 -11.59 20.57 -13.91
N GLU A 100 -10.57 21.43 -14.02
CA GLU A 100 -9.29 21.07 -14.64
C GLU A 100 -8.44 20.11 -13.80
N LEU A 101 -8.49 20.20 -12.46
CA LEU A 101 -7.78 19.32 -11.53
C LEU A 101 -8.62 18.11 -11.09
N SER A 102 -9.74 17.84 -11.76
CA SER A 102 -10.51 16.62 -11.55
C SER A 102 -9.68 15.37 -11.88
N VAL A 103 -9.98 14.25 -11.22
CA VAL A 103 -9.27 12.97 -11.43
C VAL A 103 -9.33 12.53 -12.90
N SER A 104 -10.47 12.75 -13.56
CA SER A 104 -10.65 12.44 -14.99
C SER A 104 -9.77 13.28 -15.91
N SER A 105 -9.48 14.53 -15.55
CA SER A 105 -8.62 15.43 -16.32
C SER A 105 -7.13 15.14 -16.07
N LEU A 106 -6.75 14.97 -14.81
CA LEU A 106 -5.38 14.66 -14.39
C LEU A 106 -4.89 13.29 -14.87
N LEU A 107 -5.78 12.30 -14.88
CA LEU A 107 -5.49 10.94 -15.36
C LEU A 107 -5.99 10.70 -16.80
N SER A 108 -6.16 11.78 -17.57
CA SER A 108 -6.61 11.65 -18.96
C SER A 108 -5.58 10.94 -19.85
N SER A 109 -6.08 10.30 -20.91
CA SER A 109 -5.24 9.61 -21.91
C SER A 109 -4.31 10.56 -22.68
N SER A 110 -4.48 11.87 -22.53
CA SER A 110 -3.57 12.89 -23.06
C SER A 110 -2.21 12.87 -22.36
N TYR A 111 -2.19 12.62 -21.04
CA TYR A 111 -0.97 12.61 -20.22
C TYR A 111 -0.49 11.19 -19.89
N TRP A 112 -1.38 10.20 -20.00
CA TRP A 112 -1.11 8.81 -19.67
C TRP A 112 -1.24 7.90 -20.89
N ALA A 113 -0.34 6.92 -21.00
CA ALA A 113 -0.46 5.81 -21.94
C ALA A 113 -1.40 4.72 -21.38
N PRO A 114 -1.97 3.85 -22.23
CA PRO A 114 -2.79 2.72 -21.77
C PRO A 114 -2.05 1.77 -20.84
N ASP A 115 -0.72 1.73 -20.92
CA ASP A 115 0.16 0.91 -20.11
C ASP A 115 0.53 1.57 -18.75
N GLY A 116 -0.03 2.74 -18.45
CA GLY A 116 0.29 3.50 -17.23
C GLY A 116 1.58 4.33 -17.32
N GLU A 117 2.26 4.30 -18.47
CA GLU A 117 3.41 5.17 -18.71
C GLU A 117 3.02 6.64 -18.88
N ARG A 118 3.90 7.53 -18.43
CA ARG A 118 3.72 8.98 -18.42
C ARG A 118 4.23 9.56 -19.72
N LYS A 119 3.46 10.45 -20.35
CA LYS A 119 3.84 11.06 -21.64
C LYS A 119 4.66 12.34 -21.51
N PHE A 120 4.86 12.83 -20.29
CA PHE A 120 5.57 14.07 -20.01
C PHE A 120 6.87 13.81 -19.26
N GLN A 121 7.85 14.69 -19.47
CA GLN A 121 9.18 14.55 -18.90
C GLN A 121 9.15 14.90 -17.41
N THR A 122 9.58 13.96 -16.57
CA THR A 122 9.86 14.21 -15.15
C THR A 122 11.36 14.40 -14.97
N GLY A 123 11.76 15.36 -14.14
CA GLY A 123 13.14 15.39 -13.63
C GLY A 123 13.47 14.05 -12.97
N SER A 124 14.75 13.64 -13.00
CA SER A 124 15.23 12.37 -12.44
C SER A 124 14.94 12.21 -10.94
N ASP A 125 14.52 13.27 -10.25
CA ASP A 125 14.22 13.29 -8.83
C ASP A 125 12.80 12.76 -8.60
N GLY A 126 12.72 11.54 -8.05
CA GLY A 126 11.50 10.76 -7.87
C GLY A 126 10.38 11.45 -7.07
N ASP A 127 10.67 12.53 -6.36
CA ASP A 127 9.72 13.25 -5.50
C ASP A 127 9.05 14.45 -6.21
N ASN A 128 9.59 14.89 -7.35
CA ASN A 128 9.11 16.12 -8.02
C ASN A 128 8.21 15.86 -9.24
N PHE A 129 7.81 14.60 -9.46
CA PHE A 129 7.00 14.23 -10.62
C PHE A 129 5.66 14.96 -10.69
N ALA A 130 4.96 15.08 -9.56
CA ALA A 130 3.64 15.73 -9.54
C ALA A 130 3.70 17.19 -10.00
N ASN A 131 4.81 17.88 -9.71
CA ASN A 131 5.05 19.26 -10.16
C ASN A 131 5.41 19.33 -11.66
N SER A 132 5.90 18.23 -12.24
CA SER A 132 6.15 18.15 -13.69
C SER A 132 4.88 17.94 -14.52
N HIS A 133 3.73 17.68 -13.88
CA HIS A 133 2.46 17.52 -14.58
C HIS A 133 2.00 18.88 -15.16
N PRO A 134 1.74 19.01 -16.47
CA PRO A 134 1.46 20.30 -17.12
C PRO A 134 0.31 21.09 -16.49
N LEU A 135 -0.77 20.41 -16.10
CA LEU A 135 -1.88 21.06 -15.38
C LEU A 135 -1.47 21.54 -13.98
N ILE A 136 -0.73 20.74 -13.22
CA ILE A 136 -0.31 21.11 -11.86
C ILE A 136 0.66 22.29 -11.93
N ASP A 137 1.60 22.28 -12.87
CA ASP A 137 2.54 23.39 -13.07
C ASP A 137 1.83 24.70 -13.45
N LYS A 138 0.89 24.64 -14.40
CA LYS A 138 0.02 25.76 -14.76
C LYS A 138 -0.69 26.32 -13.52
N TRP A 139 -1.31 25.46 -12.73
CA TRP A 139 -2.10 25.88 -11.58
C TRP A 139 -1.23 26.35 -10.41
N ASN A 140 -0.06 25.77 -10.18
CA ASN A 140 0.93 26.28 -9.24
C ASN A 140 1.29 27.72 -9.59
N SER A 141 1.62 28.01 -10.85
CA SER A 141 1.95 29.38 -11.29
C SER A 141 0.79 30.38 -11.15
N LEU A 142 -0.46 29.90 -11.19
CA LEU A 142 -1.65 30.72 -10.95
C LEU A 142 -1.82 31.01 -9.46
N VAL A 143 -1.65 29.99 -8.62
CA VAL A 143 -1.72 30.11 -7.16
C VAL A 143 -0.60 31.00 -6.63
N ASP A 144 0.64 30.84 -7.10
CA ASP A 144 1.78 31.67 -6.71
C ASP A 144 1.52 33.15 -6.98
N ARG A 145 0.86 33.47 -8.10
CA ARG A 145 0.44 34.84 -8.42
C ARG A 145 -0.62 35.36 -7.46
N GLN A 146 -1.54 34.52 -7.01
CA GLN A 146 -2.54 34.90 -6.02
C GLN A 146 -1.91 35.06 -4.63
N LEU A 147 -1.06 34.13 -4.20
CA LEU A 147 -0.33 34.24 -2.94
C LEU A 147 0.50 35.53 -2.88
N ALA A 148 1.22 35.87 -3.96
CA ALA A 148 1.98 37.11 -4.06
C ALA A 148 1.09 38.36 -4.02
N ARG A 149 -0.09 38.32 -4.65
CA ARG A 149 -1.05 39.44 -4.63
C ARG A 149 -1.55 39.73 -3.21
N TRP A 150 -1.83 38.68 -2.44
CA TRP A 150 -2.40 38.79 -1.09
C TRP A 150 -1.34 38.76 0.02
N ALA A 151 -0.05 38.68 -0.35
CA ALA A 151 1.09 38.54 0.56
C ALA A 151 0.89 37.40 1.59
N ILE A 152 0.29 36.29 1.15
CA ILE A 152 0.05 35.13 2.00
C ILE A 152 1.37 34.37 2.14
N ASP A 153 1.84 34.24 3.38
CA ASP A 153 3.05 33.50 3.67
C ASP A 153 2.74 31.99 3.70
N GLU A 154 3.17 31.30 2.65
CA GLU A 154 2.93 29.87 2.49
C GLU A 154 3.63 29.04 3.59
N ALA A 155 4.72 29.56 4.18
CA ALA A 155 5.42 28.89 5.28
C ALA A 155 4.55 28.75 6.54
N VAL A 156 3.60 29.67 6.74
CA VAL A 156 2.65 29.62 7.86
C VAL A 156 1.61 28.50 7.65
N LEU A 157 1.25 28.23 6.39
CA LEU A 157 0.30 27.16 6.03
C LEU A 157 0.97 25.79 5.96
N GLY A 158 2.29 25.73 5.77
CA GLY A 158 3.09 24.51 5.79
C GLY A 158 3.32 23.90 7.17
N GLY A 159 2.50 24.25 8.17
CA GLY A 159 2.60 23.80 9.55
C GLY A 159 2.80 22.28 9.65
N GLU A 160 4.03 21.91 10.01
CA GLU A 160 4.59 20.57 10.20
C GLU A 160 4.43 19.62 8.99
N PRO A 161 5.51 19.23 8.28
CA PRO A 161 5.47 18.21 7.24
C PRO A 161 5.18 16.83 7.86
N GLY A 162 3.92 16.59 8.20
CA GLY A 162 3.43 15.32 8.72
C GLY A 162 3.98 14.97 10.10
N ARG A 163 3.10 14.60 11.01
CA ARG A 163 3.42 13.43 11.84
C ARG A 163 3.89 12.35 10.88
N SER A 164 5.18 12.03 10.92
CA SER A 164 5.76 10.94 10.14
C SER A 164 4.87 9.72 10.32
N LEU A 165 4.38 9.15 9.23
CA LEU A 165 3.63 7.89 9.25
C LEU A 165 4.45 6.74 9.87
N ALA A 166 5.72 6.95 10.19
CA ALA A 166 6.50 6.08 11.06
C ALA A 166 5.89 5.92 12.48
N ASP A 167 5.15 6.91 12.99
CA ASP A 167 4.51 6.83 14.31
C ASP A 167 3.18 6.07 14.30
N GLU A 168 2.62 5.77 13.12
CA GLU A 168 1.41 4.93 12.95
C GLU A 168 1.77 3.43 12.75
N ALA A 169 2.96 3.00 13.18
CA ALA A 169 3.33 1.58 13.25
C ALA A 169 2.60 0.79 14.36
N ILE A 170 1.62 1.41 15.03
CA ILE A 170 0.75 0.77 16.02
C ILE A 170 -0.67 1.04 15.54
N ILE A 171 -1.23 0.25 14.61
CA ILE A 171 -2.51 -0.48 14.85
C ILE A 171 -2.69 -1.67 13.86
N SER A 172 -1.80 -1.88 12.87
CA SER A 172 -1.88 -3.05 11.97
C SER A 172 -0.84 -4.13 12.30
N SER A 173 -0.88 -4.63 13.52
CA SER A 173 -0.28 -5.93 13.87
C SER A 173 -1.40 -6.92 14.22
N SER A 174 -2.21 -7.26 13.22
CA SER A 174 -2.95 -8.54 13.20
C SER A 174 -2.20 -9.52 12.30
N ALA A 175 -0.90 -9.70 12.55
CA ALA A 175 -0.21 -10.93 12.17
C ALA A 175 -0.30 -11.87 13.38
N PRO A 176 -0.69 -13.15 13.22
CA PRO A 176 -0.57 -14.11 14.31
C PRO A 176 0.91 -14.16 14.71
N LEU A 177 1.19 -13.95 15.99
CA LEU A 177 2.51 -14.18 16.57
C LEU A 177 2.97 -15.57 16.14
N GLY A 178 3.99 -15.62 15.29
CA GLY A 178 4.66 -16.87 14.95
C GLY A 178 5.18 -17.53 16.21
N PRO A 179 5.28 -18.87 16.24
CA PRO A 179 5.61 -19.60 17.46
C PRO A 179 6.96 -19.11 18.01
N SER A 180 6.91 -18.61 19.25
CA SER A 180 8.07 -18.28 20.07
C SER A 180 9.08 -19.43 20.00
N GLN A 181 10.37 -19.08 19.84
CA GLN A 181 11.49 -20.02 19.86
C GLN A 181 11.31 -21.11 20.93
N PRO A 182 11.66 -22.38 20.63
CA PRO A 182 11.57 -23.43 21.63
C PRO A 182 12.51 -23.11 22.81
N LEU A 183 11.99 -23.18 24.02
CA LEU A 183 12.79 -23.13 25.24
C LEU A 183 13.77 -24.31 25.23
N GLU A 184 15.05 -23.99 25.19
CA GLU A 184 16.14 -24.92 25.50
C GLU A 184 16.01 -25.30 26.99
N TRP A 185 15.78 -26.57 27.27
CA TRP A 185 15.98 -27.19 28.57
C TRP A 185 17.20 -28.12 28.51
#